data_AF-A0A916YY60-F1
#
_entry.id   AF-A0A916YY60-F1
#
_cell.length_a   1.000
_cell.length_b   1.000
_cell.length_c   1.000
_cell.angle_alpha   90.00
_cell.angle_beta   90.00
_cell.angle_gamma   90.00
#
_symmetry.space_group_name_H-M   'P 1'
#
loop_
_entity.id
_entity.type
_entity.pdbx_description
1 polymer ?
#
loop_
_entity_poly.entity_id
_entity_poly.type
_entity_poly.pdbx_seq_one_letter_code
_entity_poly.pdbx_strand_id
1 'polypeptide(L)'
;MSEEEVLEARRLRKAARNVFETQRDLIKSDLGAAGVGKRVATRLASDGRMLAEEAADAANTHRPIVAAGALAVTAWLLRGPIMAFADRVLGREEGEEEEAFDTADTPQAPE
;
A
#
# COMPACT_ATOMS: atom_id res chain seq x y z
N MET A 1 -22.49 -27.54 3.17
CA MET A 1 -23.01 -26.18 2.96
C MET A 1 -23.91 -26.25 1.75
N SER A 2 -25.22 -26.15 1.95
CA SER A 2 -26.21 -26.29 0.88
C SER A 2 -26.23 -25.04 0.02
N GLU A 3 -26.70 -25.16 -1.21
CA GLU A 3 -26.79 -24.04 -2.16
C GLU A 3 -27.76 -22.94 -1.69
N GLU A 4 -28.80 -23.33 -0.93
CA GLU A 4 -29.72 -22.44 -0.25
C GLU A 4 -29.04 -21.60 0.84
N GLU A 5 -28.17 -22.22 1.67
CA GLU A 5 -27.44 -21.50 2.73
C GLU A 5 -26.53 -20.41 2.14
N VAL A 6 -25.89 -20.69 1.00
CA VAL A 6 -25.02 -19.73 0.30
C VAL A 6 -25.84 -18.57 -0.30
N LEU A 7 -27.03 -18.87 -0.85
CA LEU A 7 -27.94 -17.86 -1.38
C LEU A 7 -28.48 -16.94 -0.28
N GLU A 8 -28.87 -17.50 0.86
CA GLU A 8 -29.35 -16.76 2.02
C GLU A 8 -28.26 -15.86 2.61
N ALA A 9 -27.05 -16.39 2.80
CA ALA A 9 -25.90 -15.61 3.26
C ALA A 9 -25.57 -14.43 2.31
N ARG A 10 -25.67 -14.63 0.99
CA ARG A 10 -25.46 -13.55 0.00
C ARG A 10 -26.55 -12.48 0.10
N ARG A 11 -27.81 -12.85 0.35
CA ARG A 11 -28.91 -11.89 0.54
C ARG A 11 -28.67 -11.05 1.79
N LEU A 12 -28.28 -11.68 2.89
CA LEU A 12 -27.99 -11.01 4.16
C LEU A 12 -26.83 -10.02 4.04
N ARG A 13 -25.75 -10.42 3.35
CA ARG A 13 -24.61 -9.53 3.05
C ARG A 13 -25.01 -8.33 2.19
N LYS A 14 -25.83 -8.54 1.15
CA LYS A 14 -26.31 -7.46 0.28
C LYS A 14 -27.21 -6.48 1.03
N ALA A 15 -28.09 -6.99 1.89
CA ALA A 15 -28.94 -6.15 2.74
C ALA A 15 -28.10 -5.29 3.68
N ALA A 16 -27.14 -5.89 4.39
CA ALA A 16 -26.23 -5.15 5.26
C ALA A 16 -25.38 -4.11 4.50
N ARG A 17 -24.89 -4.46 3.29
CA ARG A 17 -24.15 -3.54 2.42
C ARG A 17 -25.01 -2.34 2.02
N ASN A 18 -26.26 -2.58 1.62
CA ASN A 18 -27.18 -1.53 1.19
C ASN A 18 -27.50 -0.55 2.34
N VAL A 19 -27.76 -1.07 3.54
CA VAL A 19 -27.97 -0.24 4.75
C VAL A 19 -26.74 0.62 5.04
N PHE A 20 -25.55 0.04 4.98
CA PHE A 20 -24.30 0.77 5.20
C PHE A 20 -24.06 1.86 4.14
N GLU A 21 -24.26 1.55 2.87
CA GLU A 21 -24.09 2.51 1.76
C GLU A 21 -25.07 3.67 1.89
N THR A 22 -26.32 3.39 2.26
CA THR A 22 -27.34 4.42 2.51
C THR A 22 -26.93 5.35 3.66
N GLN A 23 -26.45 4.81 4.77
CA GLN A 23 -25.97 5.61 5.90
C GLN A 23 -24.73 6.43 5.54
N ARG A 24 -23.78 5.85 4.79
CA ARG A 24 -22.60 6.56 4.29
C ARG A 24 -23.00 7.75 3.44
N ASP A 25 -23.95 7.59 2.54
CA ASP A 25 -24.37 8.63 1.61
C ASP A 25 -25.14 9.75 2.31
N LEU A 26 -25.95 9.41 3.32
CA LEU A 26 -26.57 10.39 4.23
C LEU A 26 -25.50 11.21 4.97
N ILE A 27 -24.55 10.56 5.65
CA ILE A 27 -23.47 11.24 6.38
C ILE A 27 -22.61 12.10 5.43
N LYS A 28 -22.33 11.60 4.22
CA LYS A 28 -21.58 12.35 3.22
C LYS A 28 -22.35 13.57 2.72
N SER A 29 -23.66 13.45 2.54
CA SER A 29 -24.52 14.59 2.16
C SER A 29 -24.59 15.62 3.29
N ASP A 30 -24.68 15.17 4.54
CA ASP A 30 -24.70 16.04 5.72
C ASP A 30 -23.35 16.73 5.94
N LEU A 31 -22.23 16.05 5.68
CA LEU A 31 -20.88 16.64 5.73
C LEU A 31 -20.60 17.60 4.57
N GLY A 32 -21.24 17.39 3.43
CA GLY A 32 -21.16 18.30 2.28
C GLY A 32 -22.03 19.54 2.49
N ALA A 33 -23.22 19.38 3.07
CA ALA A 33 -24.18 20.44 3.34
C ALA A 33 -23.83 21.26 4.60
N ALA A 34 -23.36 20.60 5.66
CA ALA A 34 -22.84 21.26 6.85
C ALA A 34 -21.33 21.42 6.69
N GLY A 35 -20.81 22.66 6.72
CA GLY A 35 -19.37 22.99 6.65
C GLY A 35 -18.46 22.39 7.75
N VAL A 36 -18.88 21.31 8.41
CA VAL A 36 -18.14 20.47 9.35
C VAL A 36 -16.93 19.83 8.68
N GLY A 37 -17.05 19.32 7.44
CA GLY A 37 -15.88 18.81 6.70
C GLY A 37 -14.80 19.89 6.50
N LYS A 38 -15.22 21.13 6.22
CA LYS A 38 -14.33 22.29 6.11
C LYS A 38 -13.72 22.67 7.47
N ARG A 39 -14.48 22.55 8.57
CA ARG A 39 -13.99 22.80 9.94
C ARG A 39 -13.02 21.73 10.43
N VAL A 40 -13.27 20.46 10.14
CA VAL A 40 -12.34 19.35 10.43
C VAL A 40 -11.07 19.49 9.61
N ALA A 41 -11.17 19.80 8.30
CA ALA A 41 -10.00 20.09 7.48
C ALA A 41 -9.22 21.32 7.99
N THR A 42 -9.92 22.36 8.45
CA THR A 42 -9.28 23.55 9.05
C THR A 42 -8.60 23.20 10.37
N ARG A 43 -9.19 22.32 11.19
CA ARG A 43 -8.59 21.82 12.44
C ARG A 43 -7.38 20.93 12.16
N LEU A 44 -7.47 20.04 11.18
CA LEU A 44 -6.36 19.21 10.71
C LEU A 44 -5.23 20.06 10.14
N ALA A 45 -5.56 21.17 9.46
CA ALA A 45 -4.57 22.11 8.93
C ALA A 45 -3.95 22.98 10.03
N SER A 46 -4.70 23.37 11.08
CA SER A 46 -4.15 24.11 12.23
C SER A 46 -3.27 23.21 13.10
N ASP A 47 -3.75 22.02 13.43
CA ASP A 47 -3.02 21.03 14.24
C ASP A 47 -1.84 20.48 13.42
N GLY A 48 -2.02 20.31 12.11
CA GLY A 48 -0.97 19.97 11.17
C GLY A 48 0.10 21.05 11.02
N ARG A 49 -0.23 22.33 11.20
CA ARG A 49 0.78 23.42 11.23
C ARG A 49 1.65 23.34 12.48
N MET A 50 1.05 23.10 13.64
CA MET A 50 1.78 22.99 14.90
C MET A 50 2.69 21.74 14.90
N LEU A 51 2.16 20.61 14.40
CA LEU A 51 2.96 19.40 14.16
C LEU A 51 4.02 19.60 13.06
N ALA A 52 3.76 20.42 12.04
CA ALA A 52 4.73 20.73 11.01
C ALA A 52 5.84 21.65 11.51
N GLU A 53 5.54 22.60 12.39
CA GLU A 53 6.55 23.42 13.07
C GLU A 53 7.38 22.57 14.03
N GLU A 54 6.75 21.71 14.85
CA GLU A 54 7.45 20.76 15.72
C GLU A 54 8.30 19.77 14.91
N ALA A 55 7.79 19.27 13.77
CA ALA A 55 8.52 18.41 12.85
C ALA A 55 9.64 19.15 12.14
N ALA A 56 9.48 20.44 11.82
CA ALA A 56 10.53 21.27 11.25
C ALA A 56 11.64 21.55 12.26
N ASP A 57 11.30 21.70 13.54
CA ASP A 57 12.27 21.91 14.62
C ASP A 57 13.00 20.61 14.98
N ALA A 58 12.30 19.48 14.99
CA ALA A 58 12.91 18.14 15.07
C ALA A 58 13.80 17.85 13.85
N ALA A 59 13.36 18.26 12.65
CA ALA A 59 14.16 18.18 11.43
C ALA A 59 15.39 19.08 11.50
N ASN A 60 15.34 20.25 12.14
CA ASN A 60 16.52 21.09 12.37
C ASN A 60 17.50 20.47 13.38
N THR A 61 16.99 19.86 14.44
CA THR A 61 17.78 19.26 15.52
C THR A 61 18.45 17.96 15.07
N HIS A 62 17.79 17.17 14.21
CA HIS A 62 18.29 15.90 13.69
C HIS A 62 18.16 15.77 12.17
N ARG A 63 18.61 16.81 11.44
CA ARG A 63 18.64 16.86 9.96
C ARG A 63 19.06 15.54 9.29
N PRO A 64 20.16 14.86 9.69
CA PRO A 64 20.58 13.65 9.01
C PRO A 64 19.62 12.47 9.23
N ILE A 65 19.01 12.34 10.41
CA ILE A 65 18.11 11.22 10.73
C ILE A 65 16.76 11.41 10.02
N VAL A 66 16.23 12.62 10.03
CA VAL A 66 14.96 12.94 9.34
C VAL A 66 15.15 12.83 7.82
N ALA A 67 16.26 13.32 7.29
CA ALA A 67 16.58 13.17 5.87
C ALA A 67 16.76 11.70 5.49
N ALA A 68 17.46 10.90 6.29
CA ALA A 68 17.61 9.46 6.05
C ALA A 68 16.27 8.73 6.10
N GLY A 69 15.41 9.05 7.06
CA GLY A 69 14.06 8.48 7.16
C GLY A 69 13.18 8.85 5.96
N ALA A 70 13.19 10.12 5.54
CA ALA A 70 12.46 10.58 4.36
C ALA A 70 12.96 9.91 3.08
N LEU A 71 14.28 9.77 2.91
CA LEU A 71 14.88 9.05 1.79
C LEU A 71 14.55 7.57 1.82
N ALA A 72 14.55 6.92 3.00
CA ALA A 72 14.18 5.52 3.13
C ALA A 72 12.71 5.26 2.76
N VAL A 73 11.79 6.12 3.21
CA VAL A 73 10.37 6.04 2.84
C VAL A 73 10.18 6.28 1.33
N THR A 74 10.89 7.26 0.78
CA THR A 74 10.84 7.57 -0.65
C THR A 74 11.40 6.41 -1.47
N ALA A 75 12.54 5.84 -1.07
CA ALA A 75 13.16 4.69 -1.71
C ALA A 75 12.30 3.43 -1.60
N TRP A 76 11.60 3.23 -0.48
CA TRP A 76 10.66 2.12 -0.32
C TRP A 76 9.46 2.27 -1.26
N LEU A 77 8.87 3.46 -1.36
CA LEU A 77 7.75 3.73 -2.27
C LEU A 77 8.16 3.58 -3.73
N LEU A 78 9.37 4.03 -4.07
CA LEU A 78 9.92 3.95 -5.41
C LEU A 78 10.74 2.66 -5.64
N ARG A 79 10.66 1.64 -4.77
CA ARG A 79 11.49 0.43 -4.87
C ARG A 79 11.43 -0.25 -6.23
N GLY A 80 10.24 -0.28 -6.85
CA GLY A 80 10.03 -0.82 -8.20
C GLY A 80 10.71 0.00 -9.30
N PRO A 81 10.37 1.30 -9.48
CA PRO A 81 11.03 2.12 -10.49
C PRO A 81 12.53 2.32 -10.24
N ILE A 82 12.99 2.29 -8.99
CA ILE A 82 14.43 2.35 -8.66
C ILE A 82 15.15 1.10 -9.12
N MET A 83 14.61 -0.10 -8.91
CA MET A 83 15.18 -1.35 -9.44
C MET A 83 15.21 -1.33 -10.97
N ALA A 84 14.09 -0.99 -11.63
CA ALA A 84 14.05 -0.92 -13.09
C ALA A 84 15.02 0.12 -13.68
N PHE A 85 15.23 1.24 -12.98
CA PHE A 85 16.25 2.23 -13.35
C PHE A 85 17.67 1.72 -13.08
N ALA A 86 17.89 1.05 -11.95
CA ALA A 86 19.16 0.42 -11.60
C ALA A 86 19.53 -0.66 -12.62
N ASP A 87 18.62 -1.53 -13.02
CA ASP A 87 18.85 -2.57 -14.03
C ASP A 87 19.23 -1.95 -15.39
N ARG A 88 18.58 -0.84 -15.75
CA ARG A 88 18.85 -0.10 -16.99
C ARG A 88 20.17 0.67 -16.97
N VAL A 89 20.62 1.15 -15.81
CA VAL A 89 21.84 1.97 -15.67
C VAL A 89 23.06 1.12 -15.32
N LEU A 90 22.89 0.08 -14.52
CA LEU A 90 23.95 -0.83 -14.07
C LEU A 90 24.07 -2.09 -14.93
N GLY A 91 23.13 -2.35 -15.84
CA GLY A 91 23.20 -3.48 -16.77
C GLY A 91 23.35 -4.80 -16.05
N ARG A 92 22.49 -5.07 -15.06
CA ARG A 92 22.53 -6.33 -14.32
C ARG A 92 21.87 -7.41 -15.19
N GLU A 93 22.69 -8.11 -15.96
CA GLU A 93 22.39 -9.47 -16.40
C GLU A 93 22.33 -10.32 -15.12
N GLU A 94 21.16 -10.39 -14.48
CA GLU A 94 20.88 -11.50 -13.59
C GLU A 94 20.76 -12.74 -14.48
N GLY A 95 21.86 -13.47 -14.58
CA GLY A 95 21.89 -14.80 -15.16
C GLY A 95 20.75 -15.61 -14.55
N GLU A 96 19.84 -15.99 -15.42
CA GLU A 96 18.89 -17.06 -15.22
C GLU A 96 19.70 -18.31 -14.86
N GLU A 97 19.88 -18.59 -13.57
CA GLU A 97 20.10 -19.96 -13.13
C GLU A 97 18.72 -20.64 -13.15
N GLU A 98 18.27 -20.92 -14.38
CA GLU A 98 17.45 -22.10 -14.63
C GLU A 98 18.29 -23.31 -14.21
N GLU A 99 18.20 -23.71 -12.94
CA GLU A 99 18.51 -25.08 -12.57
C GLU A 99 17.43 -25.97 -13.20
N ALA A 100 17.67 -26.27 -14.48
CA ALA A 100 16.98 -27.26 -15.26
C ALA A 100 17.04 -28.58 -14.48
N PHE A 101 15.88 -28.94 -13.94
CA PHE A 101 15.61 -30.29 -13.45
C PHE A 101 15.55 -31.22 -14.66
N ASP A 102 16.70 -31.58 -15.24
CA ASP A 102 16.76 -32.60 -16.30
C ASP A 102 17.15 -33.95 -15.72
N THR A 103 16.14 -34.80 -15.69
CA THR A 103 16.23 -36.22 -15.39
C THR A 103 16.75 -36.92 -16.64
N ALA A 104 18.03 -37.33 -16.64
CA ALA A 104 18.50 -38.62 -17.15
C ALA A 104 19.98 -38.56 -17.56
N ASP A 105 20.84 -39.32 -16.88
CA ASP A 105 21.64 -40.28 -17.64
C ASP A 105 22.03 -41.47 -16.77
N THR A 106 21.78 -42.66 -17.30
CA THR A 106 22.02 -43.96 -16.68
C THR A 106 23.30 -44.52 -17.26
N PRO A 107 24.36 -44.80 -16.48
CA PRO A 107 25.45 -45.60 -17.01
C PRO A 107 25.03 -47.08 -17.04
N GLN A 108 24.67 -47.58 -18.22
CA GLN A 108 24.76 -49.02 -18.51
C GLN A 108 26.24 -49.46 -18.57
N ALA A 109 26.46 -50.74 -18.27
CA ALA A 109 27.71 -51.48 -18.05
C ALA A 109 28.73 -51.42 -19.21
N PRO A 110 29.99 -51.85 -18.97
CA PRO A 110 30.43 -53.20 -19.42
C PRO A 110 31.54 -53.81 -18.50
N GLU A 111 31.93 -55.09 -18.43
CA GLU A 111 31.64 -56.40 -19.06
C GLU A 111 31.65 -57.50 -17.96
#